data_AF-A0A6C0HBB6-F1
#
_entry.id   AF-A0A6C0HBB6-F1
#
_cell.length_a   1.000
_cell.length_b   1.000
_cell.length_c   1.000
_cell.angle_alpha   90.00
_cell.angle_beta   90.00
_cell.angle_gamma   90.00
#
_symmetry.space_group_name_H-M   'P 1'
#
loop_
_entity.id
_entity.type
_entity.pdbx_description
1 polymer ?
#
loop_
_entity_poly.entity_id
_entity_poly.type
_entity_poly.pdbx_seq_one_letter_code
_entity_poly.pdbx_strand_id
1 'polypeptide(L)'
;MTHDNNDNDDNDNNDNDNNDDSKKCPDLCIPRVHLSVTKELVFEIINKYSFGCIEKVDVIKKKVSNKKNDLSNMVFIYFNKWYDNDMAKSVKKRLESGKDIKIIYDDPWYWKISAMKV
;
A
#
# COMPACT_ATOMS: atom_id res chain seq x y z
N MET A 1 -25.03 -68.21 7.94
CA MET A 1 -24.21 -67.10 7.41
C MET A 1 -24.89 -65.83 7.85
N THR A 2 -24.45 -65.29 9.00
CA THR A 2 -25.04 -64.13 9.66
C THR A 2 -24.53 -62.83 9.04
N HIS A 3 -25.42 -61.85 9.07
CA HIS A 3 -25.28 -60.46 8.65
C HIS A 3 -24.29 -59.65 9.50
N ASP A 4 -23.84 -58.54 8.90
CA ASP A 4 -23.69 -57.19 9.46
C ASP A 4 -22.32 -56.59 9.85
N ASN A 5 -22.21 -55.33 9.38
CA ASN A 5 -21.46 -54.14 9.82
C ASN A 5 -20.00 -54.03 9.34
N ASN A 6 -19.66 -53.12 8.42
CA ASN A 6 -19.73 -51.64 8.45
C ASN A 6 -18.74 -51.03 9.44
N ASP A 7 -17.52 -50.76 8.97
CA ASP A 7 -16.63 -49.77 9.54
C ASP A 7 -16.44 -48.65 8.51
N ASN A 8 -17.04 -47.51 8.83
CA ASN A 8 -16.75 -46.21 8.24
C ASN A 8 -15.31 -45.84 8.59
N ASP A 9 -14.52 -45.42 7.61
CA ASP A 9 -13.41 -44.51 7.83
C ASP A 9 -13.72 -43.23 7.04
N ASP A 10 -14.60 -42.42 7.63
CA ASP A 10 -14.77 -41.01 7.29
C ASP A 10 -13.63 -40.24 7.96
N ASN A 11 -12.60 -39.84 7.20
CA ASN A 11 -11.91 -38.58 7.48
C ASN A 11 -11.04 -38.13 6.29
N ASP A 12 -11.53 -37.15 5.54
CA ASP A 12 -10.63 -36.11 5.04
C ASP A 12 -11.42 -34.80 5.01
N ASN A 13 -11.41 -34.13 6.17
CA ASN A 13 -11.71 -32.72 6.29
C ASN A 13 -10.74 -31.94 5.40
N ASN A 14 -11.16 -31.65 4.17
CA ASN A 14 -10.53 -30.58 3.41
C ASN A 14 -11.25 -29.28 3.77
N ASP A 15 -10.89 -28.75 4.95
CA ASP A 15 -11.15 -27.38 5.34
C ASP A 15 -10.40 -26.47 4.38
N ASN A 16 -11.00 -26.20 3.21
CA ASN A 16 -10.60 -25.09 2.37
C ASN A 16 -11.10 -23.81 3.04
N ASP A 17 -10.25 -23.38 3.97
CA ASP A 17 -10.25 -22.14 4.70
C ASP A 17 -10.36 -20.96 3.70
N ASN A 18 -11.59 -20.62 3.33
CA ASN A 18 -11.90 -19.39 2.59
C ASN A 18 -11.80 -18.20 3.55
N ASN A 19 -10.63 -18.01 4.15
CA ASN A 19 -10.24 -16.71 4.67
C ASN A 19 -9.77 -15.89 3.46
N ASP A 20 -10.74 -15.39 2.68
CA ASP A 20 -10.55 -14.15 1.93
C ASP A 20 -10.46 -13.02 2.97
N ASP A 21 -9.34 -13.02 3.71
CA ASP A 21 -8.74 -11.81 4.25
C ASP A 21 -8.53 -10.93 3.03
N SER A 22 -9.57 -10.18 2.68
CA SER A 22 -9.58 -9.18 1.63
C SER A 22 -8.45 -8.20 1.97
N LYS A 23 -7.24 -8.55 1.51
CA LYS A 23 -6.01 -7.91 1.92
C LYS A 23 -6.00 -6.57 1.24
N LYS A 24 -6.64 -5.61 1.91
CA LYS A 24 -6.89 -4.27 1.40
C LYS A 24 -5.55 -3.72 0.97
N CYS A 25 -5.48 -3.29 -0.28
CA CYS A 25 -4.24 -2.81 -0.82
C CYS A 25 -3.78 -1.59 -0.01
N PRO A 26 -2.48 -1.44 0.27
CA PRO A 26 -2.00 -0.41 1.18
C PRO A 26 -2.21 0.99 0.58
N ASP A 27 -2.66 1.92 1.42
CA ASP A 27 -2.53 3.34 1.15
C ASP A 27 -1.08 3.78 1.37
N LEU A 28 -0.66 4.88 0.74
CA LEU A 28 0.73 5.30 0.71
C LEU A 28 0.98 6.56 1.55
N CYS A 29 2.16 6.62 2.14
CA CYS A 29 2.66 7.76 2.87
C CYS A 29 3.99 8.22 2.26
N ILE A 30 4.10 9.53 2.01
CA ILE A 30 5.35 10.23 1.71
C ILE A 30 5.69 11.07 2.95
N PRO A 31 6.62 10.60 3.81
CA PRO A 31 6.83 11.24 5.12
C PRO A 31 7.41 12.65 5.05
N ARG A 32 8.08 12.97 3.94
CA ARG A 32 8.82 14.20 3.73
C ARG A 32 8.72 14.64 2.27
N VAL A 33 8.04 15.75 2.06
CA VAL A 33 8.05 16.49 0.80
C VAL A 33 8.41 17.96 1.05
N HIS A 34 8.93 18.63 0.02
CA HIS A 34 9.22 20.06 0.09
C HIS A 34 7.93 20.87 0.30
N LEU A 35 8.03 22.05 0.91
CA LEU A 35 6.87 22.87 1.29
C LEU A 35 6.04 23.36 0.09
N SER A 36 6.66 23.46 -1.09
CA SER A 36 6.00 23.85 -2.34
C SER A 36 5.22 22.71 -3.01
N VAL A 37 5.35 21.46 -2.53
CA VAL A 37 4.68 20.32 -3.13
C VAL A 37 3.17 20.44 -2.92
N THR A 38 2.43 20.47 -4.02
CA THR A 38 0.97 20.54 -4.04
C THR A 38 0.34 19.16 -4.20
N LYS A 39 -0.96 19.09 -3.94
CA LYS A 39 -1.75 17.86 -4.12
C LYS A 39 -1.73 17.41 -5.58
N GLU A 40 -1.85 18.35 -6.50
CA GLU A 40 -1.90 18.13 -7.95
C GLU A 40 -0.59 17.54 -8.45
N LEU A 41 0.55 18.11 -8.02
CA LEU A 41 1.88 17.60 -8.37
C LEU A 41 2.06 16.15 -7.90
N VAL A 42 1.67 15.83 -6.66
CA VAL A 42 1.75 14.47 -6.15
C VAL A 42 0.86 13.53 -6.96
N PHE A 43 -0.38 13.93 -7.23
CA PHE A 43 -1.31 13.13 -8.02
C PHE A 43 -0.74 12.81 -9.41
N GLU A 44 -0.25 13.82 -10.13
CA GLU A 44 0.34 13.65 -11.46
C GLU A 44 1.53 12.69 -11.45
N ILE A 45 2.45 12.85 -10.50
CA ILE A 45 3.64 11.99 -10.42
C ILE A 45 3.23 10.56 -10.08
N ILE A 46 2.42 10.34 -9.04
CA ILE A 46 2.04 8.98 -8.64
C ILE A 46 1.22 8.28 -9.73
N ASN A 47 0.34 9.01 -10.41
CA ASN A 47 -0.46 8.47 -11.51
C ASN A 47 0.41 8.00 -12.68
N LYS A 48 1.54 8.66 -12.97
CA LYS A 48 2.50 8.21 -14.01
C LYS A 48 3.09 6.83 -13.74
N TYR A 49 3.29 6.46 -12.47
CA TYR A 49 3.82 5.15 -12.10
C TYR A 49 2.75 4.04 -12.13
N SER A 50 1.48 4.37 -12.38
CA SER A 50 0.41 3.39 -12.64
C SER A 50 0.27 2.30 -11.55
N PHE A 51 0.35 2.68 -10.28
CA PHE A 51 0.14 1.75 -9.17
C PHE A 51 -1.33 1.38 -8.99
N GLY A 52 -2.23 2.32 -9.27
CA GLY A 52 -3.65 2.18 -8.99
C GLY A 52 -4.46 3.43 -9.28
N CYS A 53 -5.78 3.30 -9.13
CA CYS A 53 -6.71 4.42 -9.18
C CYS A 53 -6.65 5.18 -7.85
N ILE A 54 -6.08 6.39 -7.91
CA ILE A 54 -5.98 7.28 -6.75
C ILE A 54 -7.37 7.83 -6.42
N GLU A 55 -7.83 7.60 -5.19
CA GLU A 55 -9.08 8.16 -4.67
C GLU A 55 -8.86 9.57 -4.13
N LYS A 56 -7.83 9.75 -3.31
CA LYS A 56 -7.58 10.98 -2.58
C LYS A 56 -6.10 11.19 -2.33
N VAL A 57 -5.68 12.44 -2.29
CA VAL A 57 -4.36 12.86 -1.84
C VAL A 57 -4.55 13.95 -0.79
N ASP A 58 -3.92 13.76 0.37
CA ASP A 58 -3.94 14.70 1.50
C ASP A 58 -2.52 15.19 1.81
N VAL A 59 -2.32 16.50 1.80
CA VAL A 59 -1.04 17.13 2.13
C VAL A 59 -1.14 17.76 3.52
N ILE A 60 -0.43 17.17 4.48
CA ILE A 60 -0.39 17.62 5.88
C ILE A 60 0.80 18.54 6.08
N LYS A 61 0.51 19.80 6.37
CA LYS A 61 1.52 20.81 6.73
C LYS A 61 1.97 20.56 8.17
N LYS A 62 3.22 20.14 8.39
CA LYS A 62 3.77 20.06 9.74
C LYS A 62 3.90 21.48 10.31
N LYS A 63 3.28 21.71 11.46
CA LYS A 63 3.45 22.95 12.21
C LYS A 63 4.90 23.04 12.69
N VAL A 64 5.49 24.22 12.58
CA VAL A 64 6.85 24.51 13.06
C VAL A 64 6.90 24.21 14.56
N SER A 65 7.51 23.10 14.96
CA SER A 65 7.96 22.93 16.33
C SER A 65 9.27 23.68 16.50
N ASN A 66 9.48 24.32 17.65
CA ASN A 66 10.59 25.25 17.94
C ASN A 66 12.02 24.69 17.78
N LYS A 67 12.20 23.46 17.26
CA LYS A 67 13.47 22.95 16.73
C LYS A 67 13.59 23.37 15.27
N LYS A 68 14.27 24.51 15.06
CA LYS A 68 14.69 24.99 13.74
C LYS A 68 15.27 23.84 12.90
N ASN A 69 14.78 23.75 11.67
CA ASN A 69 15.48 23.30 10.46
C ASN A 69 14.90 22.11 9.70
N ASP A 70 13.70 21.63 10.01
CA ASP A 70 13.15 20.47 9.28
C ASP A 70 11.66 20.64 8.91
N LEU A 71 11.38 21.77 8.25
CA LEU A 71 10.06 22.06 7.71
C LEU A 71 9.82 21.19 6.47
N SER A 72 9.00 20.17 6.61
CA SER A 72 8.54 19.34 5.50
C SER A 72 7.06 19.04 5.64
N ASN A 73 6.35 19.04 4.52
CA ASN A 73 5.00 18.50 4.51
C ASN A 73 5.06 16.97 4.48
N MET A 74 3.97 16.33 4.89
CA MET A 74 3.74 14.90 4.77
C MET A 74 2.56 14.69 3.82
N VAL A 75 2.59 13.63 3.01
CA VAL A 75 1.51 13.35 2.06
C VAL A 75 0.96 11.96 2.28
N PHE A 76 -0.36 11.83 2.26
CA PHE A 76 -1.08 10.56 2.26
C PHE A 76 -1.81 10.40 0.93
N ILE A 77 -1.73 9.21 0.34
CA ILE A 77 -2.34 8.89 -0.94
C ILE A 77 -3.20 7.66 -0.73
N TYR A 78 -4.49 7.82 -0.98
CA TYR A 78 -5.49 6.79 -0.81
C TYR A 78 -5.86 6.21 -2.17
N PHE A 79 -5.97 4.89 -2.25
CA PHE A 79 -6.32 4.18 -3.48
C PHE A 79 -7.71 3.57 -3.40
N ASN A 80 -8.54 3.82 -4.41
CA ASN A 80 -9.79 3.08 -4.58
C ASN A 80 -9.50 1.63 -4.97
N LYS A 81 -8.55 1.43 -5.90
CA LYS A 81 -8.06 0.12 -6.31
C LYS A 81 -6.62 0.19 -6.80
N TRP A 82 -5.88 -0.89 -6.61
CA TRP A 82 -4.58 -1.08 -7.26
C TRP A 82 -4.76 -1.69 -8.65
N TYR A 83 -3.82 -1.43 -9.55
CA TYR A 83 -3.84 -2.02 -10.88
C TYR A 83 -3.22 -3.41 -10.88
N ASP A 84 -3.70 -4.25 -11.80
CA ASP A 84 -3.21 -5.62 -12.00
C ASP A 84 -2.07 -5.64 -13.04
N ASN A 85 -0.98 -4.92 -12.75
CA ASN A 85 0.22 -4.89 -13.58
C ASN A 85 1.47 -5.24 -12.77
N ASP A 86 2.55 -5.64 -13.44
CA ASP A 86 3.76 -6.16 -12.79
C ASP A 86 4.43 -5.13 -11.88
N MET A 87 4.42 -3.85 -12.27
CA MET A 87 4.98 -2.77 -11.47
C MET A 87 4.19 -2.59 -10.17
N ALA A 88 2.86 -2.49 -10.25
CA ALA A 88 1.97 -2.37 -9.12
C ALA A 88 2.09 -3.59 -8.18
N LYS A 89 2.14 -4.81 -8.72
CA LYS A 89 2.34 -6.05 -7.95
C LYS A 89 3.67 -6.05 -7.20
N SER A 90 4.76 -5.68 -7.88
CA SER A 90 6.11 -5.62 -7.29
C SER A 90 6.17 -4.58 -6.16
N VAL A 91 5.64 -3.38 -6.41
CA VAL A 91 5.57 -2.32 -5.41
C VAL A 91 4.70 -2.74 -4.22
N LYS A 92 3.51 -3.28 -4.47
CA LYS A 92 2.61 -3.78 -3.43
C LYS A 92 3.31 -4.79 -2.52
N LYS A 93 3.93 -5.83 -3.09
CA LYS A 93 4.68 -6.84 -2.34
C LYS A 93 5.83 -6.23 -1.52
N ARG A 94 6.54 -5.25 -2.10
CA ARG A 94 7.65 -4.55 -1.42
C ARG A 94 7.15 -3.77 -0.21
N LEU A 95 6.03 -3.06 -0.34
CA LEU A 95 5.41 -2.28 0.72
C LEU A 95 4.80 -3.16 1.81
N GLU A 96 4.12 -4.24 1.43
CA GLU A 96 3.58 -5.24 2.37
C GLU A 96 4.67 -5.93 3.19
N SER A 97 5.90 -6.04 2.66
CA SER A 97 7.06 -6.52 3.42
C SER A 97 7.61 -5.50 4.43
N GLY A 98 6.93 -4.37 4.64
CA GLY A 98 7.32 -3.31 5.57
C GLY A 98 8.45 -2.42 5.07
N LYS A 99 8.81 -2.52 3.78
CA LYS A 99 9.91 -1.77 3.20
C LYS A 99 9.42 -0.63 2.31
N ASP A 100 10.24 0.39 2.10
CA ASP A 100 9.92 1.55 1.28
C ASP A 100 10.33 1.39 -0.19
N ILE A 101 9.73 2.22 -1.05
CA ILE A 101 10.12 2.44 -2.44
C ILE A 101 10.62 3.87 -2.66
N LYS A 102 11.30 4.09 -3.78
CA LYS A 102 11.73 5.42 -4.24
C LYS A 102 11.04 5.76 -5.56
N ILE A 103 10.50 6.96 -5.65
CA ILE A 103 9.95 7.53 -6.89
C ILE A 103 10.72 8.79 -7.23
N ILE A 104 11.30 8.81 -8.42
CA ILE A 104 11.94 10.01 -8.98
C ILE A 104 10.83 10.93 -9.46
N TYR A 105 10.79 12.15 -8.93
CA TYR A 105 9.84 13.17 -9.37
C TYR A 105 10.50 14.24 -10.24
N ASP A 106 11.78 14.51 -10.00
CA ASP A 106 12.61 15.45 -10.76
C ASP A 106 14.08 15.04 -10.54
N ASP A 107 14.77 14.49 -11.53
CA ASP A 107 16.11 13.90 -11.35
C ASP A 107 17.13 14.94 -10.86
N PRO A 108 17.94 14.69 -9.81
CA PRO A 108 18.14 13.42 -9.07
C PRO A 108 17.25 13.25 -7.82
N TRP A 109 16.24 14.09 -7.66
CA TRP A 109 15.34 14.12 -6.52
C TRP A 109 14.29 13.01 -6.55
N TYR A 110 14.12 12.37 -5.40
CA TYR A 110 13.15 11.31 -5.22
C TYR A 110 12.37 11.47 -3.92
N TRP A 111 11.16 10.92 -3.91
CA TRP A 111 10.38 10.70 -2.71
C TRP A 111 10.53 9.27 -2.23
N LYS A 112 10.68 9.11 -0.92
CA LYS A 112 10.59 7.82 -0.24
C LYS A 112 9.14 7.58 0.14
N ILE A 113 8.59 6.45 -0.26
CA ILE A 113 7.18 6.09 -0.04
C ILE A 113 7.11 4.78 0.74
N SER A 114 6.26 4.74 1.75
CA SER A 114 5.96 3.55 2.54
C SER A 114 4.46 3.28 2.58
N ALA A 115 4.06 2.04 2.87
CA ALA A 115 2.68 1.74 3.22
C ALA A 115 2.30 2.55 4.47
N MET A 116 1.07 3.05 4.51
CA MET A 116 0.47 3.56 5.72
C MET A 116 0.35 2.41 6.72
N LYS A 117 0.79 2.66 7.96
CA LYS A 117 0.56 1.73 9.06
C LYS A 117 -0.87 1.93 9.53
N VAL A 118 -1.68 0.87 9.42
CA VAL A 118 -2.99 0.77 10.09
C VAL A 118 -2.74 0.37 11.53
#